data_AF-A0A1G0KR58-F1
#
_entry.id   AF-A0A1G0KR58-F1
#
_cell.length_a   1.000
_cell.length_b   1.000
_cell.length_c   1.000
_cell.angle_alpha   90.00
_cell.angle_beta   90.00
_cell.angle_gamma   90.00
#
_symmetry.space_group_name_H-M   'P 1'
#
loop_
_entity.id
_entity.type
_entity.pdbx_description
1 polymer ?
#
loop_
_entity_poly.entity_id
_entity_poly.type
_entity_poly.pdbx_seq_one_letter_code
_entity_poly.pdbx_strand_id
1 'polypeptide(L)'
;MAWQNLITRDLLKDLAGTKAFQRGEECFFSGAVERLLVSSGKITAKVVGSEAYRVQLWEVEDDLGFDCSCPRAGDGYFCKHAVAVGLAWLAQSSGAMPGRKGRELWREIRQYLSGQPVDVLVDLLMDVSQRDDRLFKSLSLKAERSLGGDGVEAFRHAIDEATRTGGFVDWREAADFASAIGQVADSLAELLKPDSAATLVELTEYAIERVEQSLEEVDDSNGEVGAVVYRMGELHFDACRMARPDPEALAERLFRLETTLPFKLPKFDPLSYQEVLGKEGLRRYRELAEAEWGKIKPGDRAGGFDYHRSNITRLMENLVEATGDVEELVAIKSRDLSTSHRYLDIAETLAEAKQMDKALEWAERGLTAFPDRPDNRLRDFLVAAYLKRKRFDEGLRLTWVQFEEHPGFDTYKKLHGVASQIGDWPVQRERALKLLAETIQREASETTRWKPQSSAPNYSRRVEIALWEADLDAAWTAVQQGVCDISLMIELAGGLEPSRPDDALKLYRRVVPPIVEETNNAAYAQAIGLIRRIGKLMTARKETEEFSNYLAELRVRFKPKRNFIKLLDDVVLSVRREKNP
;
A
#
# COMPACT_ATOMS: atom_id res chain seq x y z
N MET A 1 22.87 -12.93 -18.62
CA MET A 1 23.66 -11.95 -17.85
C MET A 1 22.75 -10.82 -17.39
N ALA A 2 21.79 -11.08 -16.48
CA ALA A 2 20.77 -10.09 -16.06
C ALA A 2 20.79 -9.79 -14.54
N TRP A 3 21.15 -10.77 -13.70
CA TRP A 3 21.13 -10.66 -12.23
C TRP A 3 22.13 -9.69 -11.58
N GLN A 4 23.19 -9.26 -12.28
CA GLN A 4 24.27 -8.47 -11.66
C GLN A 4 23.84 -7.06 -11.26
N ASN A 5 22.79 -6.51 -11.89
CA ASN A 5 22.22 -5.22 -11.52
C ASN A 5 21.08 -5.35 -10.50
N LEU A 6 20.48 -6.54 -10.38
CA LEU A 6 19.27 -6.80 -9.59
C LEU A 6 19.56 -7.32 -8.18
N ILE A 7 20.69 -7.99 -7.96
CA ILE A 7 21.08 -8.48 -6.63
C ILE A 7 22.34 -7.74 -6.20
N THR A 8 22.16 -6.67 -5.43
CA THR A 8 23.27 -5.91 -4.82
C THR A 8 23.23 -6.03 -3.30
N ARG A 9 24.38 -5.81 -2.67
CA ARG A 9 24.49 -5.84 -1.21
C ARG A 9 23.59 -4.79 -0.55
N ASP A 10 23.48 -3.62 -1.18
CA ASP A 10 22.65 -2.52 -0.69
C ASP A 10 21.16 -2.85 -0.83
N LEU A 11 20.71 -3.38 -1.98
CA LEU A 11 19.33 -3.81 -2.15
C LEU A 11 18.92 -4.90 -1.14
N LEU A 12 19.78 -5.91 -0.93
CA LEU A 12 19.51 -6.95 0.07
C LEU A 12 19.38 -6.38 1.49
N LYS A 13 20.10 -5.29 1.79
CA LYS A 13 20.03 -4.61 3.08
C LYS A 13 18.76 -3.76 3.21
N ASP A 14 18.36 -3.10 2.15
CA ASP A 14 17.15 -2.28 2.09
C ASP A 14 15.90 -3.15 2.24
N LEU A 15 15.83 -4.27 1.52
CA LEU A 15 14.72 -5.22 1.59
C LEU A 15 14.61 -5.91 2.98
N ALA A 16 15.73 -6.31 3.57
CA ALA A 16 15.73 -7.08 4.83
C ALA A 16 15.69 -6.21 6.10
N GLY A 17 16.16 -4.96 5.99
CA GLY A 17 16.53 -4.12 7.11
C GLY A 17 17.82 -4.55 7.81
N THR A 18 18.49 -3.59 8.46
CA THR A 18 19.85 -3.73 9.04
C THR A 18 20.06 -4.99 9.88
N LYS A 19 19.10 -5.32 10.77
CA LYS A 19 19.23 -6.43 11.71
C LYS A 19 19.14 -7.81 11.03
N ALA A 20 18.28 -7.96 10.02
CA ALA A 20 18.16 -9.22 9.30
C ALA A 20 19.29 -9.40 8.29
N PHE A 21 19.75 -8.30 7.68
CA PHE A 21 20.90 -8.30 6.82
C PHE A 21 22.15 -8.82 7.55
N GLN A 22 22.47 -8.27 8.73
CA GLN A 22 23.61 -8.73 9.55
C GLN A 22 23.54 -10.23 9.86
N ARG A 23 22.35 -10.73 10.23
CA ARG A 23 22.15 -12.18 10.47
C ARG A 23 22.27 -13.01 9.19
N GLY A 24 21.93 -12.46 8.04
CA GLY A 24 22.12 -13.09 6.75
C GLY A 24 23.59 -13.18 6.36
N GLU A 25 24.38 -12.16 6.68
CA GLU A 25 25.85 -12.21 6.54
C GLU A 25 26.44 -13.32 7.41
N GLU A 26 26.02 -13.43 8.67
CA GLU A 26 26.46 -14.51 9.56
C GLU A 26 26.18 -15.89 8.96
N CYS A 27 24.95 -16.12 8.46
CA CYS A 27 24.59 -17.37 7.78
C CYS A 27 25.43 -17.63 6.52
N PHE A 28 25.73 -16.59 5.75
CA PHE A 28 26.58 -16.71 4.57
C PHE A 28 28.03 -17.08 4.95
N PHE A 29 28.63 -16.34 5.90
CA PHE A 29 30.01 -16.58 6.35
C PHE A 29 30.17 -17.92 7.09
N SER A 30 29.13 -18.41 7.75
CA SER A 30 29.14 -19.74 8.39
C SER A 30 28.99 -20.90 7.40
N GLY A 31 28.83 -20.63 6.10
CA GLY A 31 28.63 -21.67 5.08
C GLY A 31 27.28 -22.36 5.16
N ALA A 32 26.26 -21.72 5.75
CA ALA A 32 24.93 -22.32 5.94
C ALA A 32 24.14 -22.52 4.63
N VAL A 33 24.59 -21.92 3.53
CA VAL A 33 23.91 -21.98 2.22
C VAL A 33 24.40 -23.20 1.44
N GLU A 34 23.55 -24.21 1.35
CA GLU A 34 23.77 -25.46 0.63
C GLU A 34 22.99 -25.49 -0.71
N ARG A 35 23.48 -26.32 -1.64
CA ARG A 35 22.77 -26.70 -2.89
C ARG A 35 22.28 -25.53 -3.74
N LEU A 36 22.97 -24.39 -3.70
CA LEU A 36 22.63 -23.23 -4.52
C LEU A 36 22.68 -23.59 -6.01
N LEU A 37 21.55 -23.43 -6.69
CA LEU A 37 21.34 -23.70 -8.10
C LEU A 37 20.75 -22.46 -8.77
N VAL A 38 21.21 -22.16 -9.98
CA VAL A 38 20.59 -21.17 -10.84
C VAL A 38 20.00 -21.93 -12.02
N SER A 39 18.67 -21.90 -12.17
CA SER A 39 17.96 -22.59 -13.26
C SER A 39 16.75 -21.77 -13.66
N SER A 40 16.48 -21.67 -14.98
CA SER A 40 15.25 -21.08 -15.53
C SER A 40 14.90 -19.70 -14.97
N GLY A 41 15.90 -18.84 -14.73
CA GLY A 41 15.65 -17.50 -14.18
C GLY A 41 15.30 -17.47 -12.68
N LYS A 42 15.60 -18.53 -11.92
CA LYS A 42 15.47 -18.53 -10.45
C LYS A 42 16.76 -19.02 -9.78
N ILE A 43 17.06 -18.46 -8.62
CA ILE A 43 18.12 -18.92 -7.72
C ILE A 43 17.45 -19.70 -6.60
N THR A 44 17.75 -20.99 -6.48
CA THR A 44 17.21 -21.85 -5.41
C THR A 44 18.33 -22.36 -4.53
N ALA A 45 18.11 -22.40 -3.23
CA ALA A 45 19.09 -22.90 -2.27
C ALA A 45 18.42 -23.48 -1.03
N LYS A 46 19.19 -24.24 -0.26
CA LYS A 46 18.82 -24.72 1.07
C LYS A 46 19.68 -23.99 2.09
N VAL A 47 19.09 -23.37 3.10
CA VAL A 47 19.84 -22.68 4.16
C VAL A 47 19.65 -23.41 5.48
N VAL A 48 20.75 -23.85 6.08
CA VAL A 48 20.76 -24.61 7.34
C VAL A 48 20.86 -23.65 8.53
N GLY A 49 19.80 -23.60 9.33
CA GLY A 49 19.74 -22.85 10.59
C GLY A 49 19.38 -23.76 11.76
N SER A 50 18.34 -23.40 12.52
CA SER A 50 17.68 -24.31 13.46
C SER A 50 17.05 -25.52 12.76
N GLU A 51 16.60 -25.30 11.52
CA GLU A 51 16.08 -26.30 10.60
C GLU A 51 16.63 -26.04 9.19
N ALA A 52 16.25 -26.87 8.23
CA ALA A 52 16.57 -26.67 6.83
C ALA A 52 15.48 -25.85 6.13
N TYR A 53 15.82 -24.64 5.69
CA TYR A 53 14.88 -23.77 4.96
C TYR A 53 15.15 -23.79 3.46
N ARG A 54 14.10 -23.94 2.65
CA ARG A 54 14.18 -23.77 1.19
C ARG A 54 14.04 -22.28 0.89
N VAL A 55 14.87 -21.77 0.00
CA VAL A 55 14.90 -20.36 -0.39
C VAL A 55 14.91 -20.27 -1.90
N GLN A 56 14.10 -19.37 -2.45
CA GLN A 56 14.07 -19.04 -3.86
C GLN A 56 14.19 -17.52 -4.03
N LEU A 57 14.95 -17.08 -5.02
CA LEU A 57 15.00 -15.68 -5.48
C LEU A 57 14.74 -15.66 -6.98
N TRP A 58 13.95 -14.71 -7.46
CA TRP A 58 13.68 -14.53 -8.90
C TRP A 58 13.46 -13.06 -9.24
N GLU A 59 13.42 -12.74 -10.53
CA GLU A 59 13.19 -11.41 -11.05
C GLU A 59 11.69 -11.23 -11.35
N VAL A 60 11.11 -10.13 -10.88
CA VAL A 60 9.72 -9.72 -11.15
C VAL A 60 9.75 -8.25 -11.53
N GLU A 61 9.39 -7.90 -12.77
CA GLU A 61 9.26 -6.49 -13.20
C GLU A 61 10.44 -5.58 -12.80
N ASP A 62 11.68 -6.01 -13.02
CA ASP A 62 12.93 -5.33 -12.60
C ASP A 62 13.18 -5.24 -11.07
N ASP A 63 12.38 -5.93 -10.26
CA ASP A 63 12.56 -6.11 -8.80
C ASP A 63 12.93 -7.56 -8.41
N LEU A 64 13.45 -7.72 -7.18
CA LEU A 64 13.86 -9.01 -6.63
C LEU A 64 12.73 -9.69 -5.83
N GLY A 65 12.08 -10.66 -6.45
CA GLY A 65 11.15 -11.58 -5.78
C GLY A 65 11.87 -12.60 -4.89
N PHE A 66 11.22 -13.02 -3.79
CA PHE A 66 11.76 -14.03 -2.89
C PHE A 66 10.67 -14.94 -2.32
N ASP A 67 11.06 -16.17 -1.99
CA ASP A 67 10.28 -17.12 -1.20
C ASP A 67 11.23 -17.83 -0.23
N CYS A 68 10.77 -18.05 1.00
CA CYS A 68 11.50 -18.87 1.95
C CYS A 68 10.54 -19.61 2.88
N SER A 69 10.79 -20.90 3.10
CA SER A 69 9.99 -21.75 3.98
C SER A 69 10.17 -21.45 5.49
N CYS A 70 10.63 -20.25 5.86
CA CYS A 70 10.84 -19.86 7.26
C CYS A 70 9.69 -18.96 7.74
N PRO A 71 9.36 -18.97 9.05
CA PRO A 71 8.20 -18.22 9.57
C PRO A 71 8.22 -16.73 9.22
N ARG A 72 9.41 -16.10 9.26
CA ARG A 72 9.57 -14.68 8.96
C ARG A 72 9.27 -14.32 7.50
N ALA A 73 9.51 -15.25 6.57
CA ALA A 73 9.13 -15.05 5.18
C ALA A 73 7.65 -15.36 4.96
N GLY A 74 7.05 -16.28 5.74
CA GLY A 74 5.60 -16.46 5.80
C GLY A 74 4.85 -15.21 6.28
N ASP A 75 5.50 -14.35 7.07
CA ASP A 75 4.99 -13.02 7.45
C ASP A 75 5.23 -11.94 6.36
N GLY A 76 5.67 -12.32 5.15
CA GLY A 76 5.93 -11.40 4.02
C GLY A 76 7.26 -10.62 4.10
N TYR A 77 8.11 -10.84 5.11
CA TYR A 77 9.35 -10.11 5.27
C TYR A 77 10.56 -10.77 4.60
N PHE A 78 11.39 -9.96 3.93
CA PHE A 78 12.66 -10.43 3.38
C PHE A 78 13.57 -10.94 4.50
N CYS A 79 13.79 -12.26 4.50
CA CYS A 79 14.38 -12.95 5.63
C CYS A 79 15.91 -13.02 5.57
N LYS A 80 16.55 -13.33 6.71
CA LYS A 80 18.00 -13.54 6.76
C LYS A 80 18.49 -14.66 5.82
N HIS A 81 17.65 -15.66 5.53
CA HIS A 81 18.01 -16.76 4.63
C HIS A 81 18.04 -16.29 3.17
N ALA A 82 17.09 -15.44 2.76
CA ALA A 82 17.07 -14.80 1.44
C ALA A 82 18.31 -13.91 1.25
N VAL A 83 18.69 -13.13 2.27
CA VAL A 83 19.95 -12.36 2.28
C VAL A 83 21.16 -13.30 2.09
N ALA A 84 21.23 -14.39 2.86
CA ALA A 84 22.36 -15.32 2.78
C ALA A 84 22.49 -15.94 1.37
N VAL A 85 21.38 -16.27 0.71
CA VAL A 85 21.37 -16.80 -0.66
C VAL A 85 21.79 -15.75 -1.68
N GLY A 86 21.31 -14.50 -1.55
CA GLY A 86 21.74 -13.40 -2.41
C GLY A 86 23.23 -13.11 -2.29
N LEU A 87 23.78 -13.11 -1.07
CA LEU A 87 25.22 -12.97 -0.82
C LEU A 87 26.02 -14.17 -1.37
N ALA A 88 25.50 -15.40 -1.21
CA ALA A 88 26.13 -16.59 -1.77
C ALA A 88 26.17 -16.58 -3.30
N TRP A 89 25.12 -16.07 -3.93
CA TRP A 89 25.07 -15.89 -5.38
C TRP A 89 26.04 -14.80 -5.85
N LEU A 90 26.11 -13.66 -5.16
CA LEU A 90 27.07 -12.57 -5.43
C LEU A 90 28.52 -13.09 -5.33
N ALA A 91 28.85 -13.82 -4.27
CA ALA A 91 30.18 -14.38 -4.08
C ALA A 91 30.57 -15.42 -5.14
N GLN A 92 29.59 -16.22 -5.61
CA GLN A 92 29.79 -17.17 -6.71
C GLN A 92 30.00 -16.48 -8.06
N SER A 93 29.33 -15.34 -8.29
CA SER A 93 29.43 -14.57 -9.54
C SER A 93 30.74 -13.79 -9.65
N SER A 94 31.33 -13.41 -8.51
CA SER A 94 32.62 -12.69 -8.43
C SER A 94 33.85 -13.61 -8.31
N GLY A 95 33.67 -14.94 -8.33
CA GLY A 95 34.77 -15.91 -8.25
C GLY A 95 35.45 -16.04 -6.88
N ALA A 96 34.85 -15.48 -5.81
CA ALA A 96 35.51 -15.29 -4.51
C ALA A 96 35.39 -16.46 -3.52
N MET A 97 34.58 -17.50 -3.79
CA MET A 97 34.41 -18.67 -2.89
C MET A 97 34.07 -19.98 -3.66
N PRO A 98 34.45 -21.17 -3.17
CA PRO A 98 34.24 -22.44 -3.84
C PRO A 98 32.82 -22.99 -3.60
N GLY A 99 31.82 -22.46 -4.31
CA GLY A 99 30.48 -23.05 -4.43
C GLY A 99 30.41 -24.30 -5.33
N ARG A 100 31.53 -25.03 -5.50
CA ARG A 100 31.68 -26.14 -6.47
C ARG A 100 30.80 -27.35 -6.14
N LYS A 101 30.73 -27.78 -4.87
CA LYS A 101 30.07 -29.04 -4.47
C LYS A 101 28.58 -29.14 -4.81
N GLY A 102 27.80 -28.07 -4.65
CA GLY A 102 26.36 -28.09 -4.95
C GLY A 102 26.04 -28.16 -6.44
N ARG A 103 26.78 -27.39 -7.25
CA ARG A 103 26.67 -27.42 -8.72
C ARG A 103 27.28 -28.68 -9.33
N GLU A 104 28.33 -29.24 -8.73
CA GLU A 104 28.89 -30.54 -9.12
C GLU A 104 27.90 -31.66 -8.85
N LEU A 105 27.27 -31.71 -7.67
CA LEU A 105 26.27 -32.73 -7.35
C LEU A 105 25.04 -32.68 -8.27
N TRP A 106 24.48 -31.50 -8.57
CA TRP A 106 23.37 -31.39 -9.52
C TRP A 106 23.77 -31.79 -10.94
N ARG A 107 25.01 -31.51 -11.34
CA ARG A 107 25.56 -31.90 -12.64
C ARG A 107 25.80 -33.41 -12.71
N GLU A 108 26.31 -34.01 -11.63
CA GLU A 108 26.49 -35.45 -11.48
C GLU A 108 25.14 -36.19 -11.50
N ILE A 109 24.14 -35.68 -10.77
CA ILE A 109 22.76 -36.22 -10.82
C ILE A 109 22.20 -36.11 -12.24
N ARG A 110 22.33 -34.95 -12.89
CA ARG A 110 21.88 -34.79 -14.28
C ARG A 110 22.61 -35.75 -15.22
N GLN A 111 23.93 -35.88 -15.11
CA GLN A 111 24.73 -36.79 -15.94
C GLN A 111 24.35 -38.26 -15.70
N TYR A 112 24.12 -38.64 -14.45
CA TYR A 112 23.63 -39.96 -14.08
C TYR A 112 22.26 -40.25 -14.70
N LEU A 113 21.29 -39.35 -14.52
CA LEU A 113 19.94 -39.47 -15.09
C LEU A 113 19.98 -39.50 -16.62
N SER A 114 20.80 -38.65 -17.26
CA SER A 114 20.95 -38.64 -18.72
C SER A 114 21.60 -39.92 -19.28
N GLY A 115 22.29 -40.70 -18.47
CA GLY A 115 22.86 -41.99 -18.85
C GLY A 115 21.96 -43.19 -18.53
N GLN A 116 20.81 -42.99 -17.88
CA GLN A 116 19.89 -44.09 -17.58
C GLN A 116 19.02 -44.45 -18.79
N PRO A 117 18.64 -45.72 -18.94
CA PRO A 117 17.62 -46.10 -19.91
C PRO A 117 16.24 -45.57 -19.50
N VAL A 118 15.34 -45.43 -20.48
CA VAL A 118 14.07 -44.70 -20.34
C VAL A 118 13.14 -45.34 -19.30
N ASP A 119 13.13 -46.67 -19.22
CA ASP A 119 12.38 -47.45 -18.23
C ASP A 119 12.76 -47.08 -16.79
N VAL A 120 14.05 -46.99 -16.49
CA VAL A 120 14.55 -46.57 -15.16
C VAL A 120 14.13 -45.14 -14.83
N LEU A 121 14.13 -44.24 -15.83
CA LEU A 121 13.66 -42.86 -15.62
C LEU A 121 12.15 -42.79 -15.37
N VAL A 122 11.37 -43.62 -16.07
CA VAL A 122 9.92 -43.73 -15.86
C VAL A 122 9.64 -44.26 -14.46
N ASP A 123 10.31 -45.33 -14.03
CA ASP A 123 10.13 -45.90 -12.69
C ASP A 123 10.50 -44.90 -11.59
N LEU A 124 11.61 -44.16 -11.75
CA LEU A 124 12.00 -43.10 -10.81
C LEU A 124 10.93 -41.99 -10.73
N LEU A 125 10.32 -41.60 -11.84
CA LEU A 125 9.24 -40.61 -11.85
C LEU A 125 7.95 -41.16 -11.25
N MET A 126 7.61 -42.43 -11.53
CA MET A 126 6.45 -43.11 -10.94
C MET A 126 6.59 -43.18 -9.41
N ASP A 127 7.78 -43.55 -8.92
CA ASP A 127 8.10 -43.59 -7.49
C ASP A 127 7.95 -42.24 -6.78
N VAL A 128 8.35 -41.15 -7.45
CA VAL A 128 8.15 -39.79 -6.91
C VAL A 128 6.69 -39.41 -6.98
N SER A 129 5.99 -39.71 -8.08
CA SER A 129 4.57 -39.38 -8.26
C SER A 129 3.68 -40.06 -7.23
N GLN A 130 4.00 -41.28 -6.78
CA GLN A 130 3.26 -41.97 -5.72
C GLN A 130 3.35 -41.28 -4.36
N ARG A 131 4.34 -40.41 -4.16
CA ARG A 131 4.59 -39.71 -2.89
C ARG A 131 4.31 -38.21 -2.98
N ASP A 132 4.13 -37.70 -4.18
CA ASP A 132 3.90 -36.30 -4.49
C ASP A 132 2.62 -36.18 -5.32
N ASP A 133 1.51 -35.91 -4.62
CA ASP A 133 0.18 -35.76 -5.22
C ASP A 133 0.15 -34.69 -6.32
N ARG A 134 1.01 -33.67 -6.23
CA ARG A 134 1.10 -32.60 -7.24
C ARG A 134 1.68 -33.15 -8.54
N LEU A 135 2.77 -33.90 -8.43
CA LEU A 135 3.36 -34.57 -9.59
C LEU A 135 2.42 -35.63 -10.18
N PHE A 136 1.73 -36.40 -9.33
CA PHE A 136 0.72 -37.36 -9.79
C PHE A 136 -0.37 -36.69 -10.62
N LYS A 137 -1.01 -35.64 -10.10
CA LYS A 137 -2.08 -34.90 -10.83
C LYS A 137 -1.58 -34.33 -12.16
N SER A 138 -0.39 -33.71 -12.17
CA SER A 138 0.20 -33.16 -13.40
C SER A 138 0.47 -34.25 -14.45
N LEU A 139 1.03 -35.40 -14.04
CA LEU A 139 1.30 -36.52 -14.95
C LEU A 139 0.00 -37.17 -15.45
N SER A 140 -1.02 -37.29 -14.60
CA SER A 140 -2.34 -37.81 -14.98
C SER A 140 -2.98 -36.98 -16.10
N LEU A 141 -3.00 -35.64 -15.96
CA LEU A 141 -3.49 -34.74 -17.02
C LEU A 141 -2.71 -34.90 -18.33
N LYS A 142 -1.37 -35.05 -18.25
CA LYS A 142 -0.51 -35.25 -19.43
C LYS A 142 -0.74 -36.61 -20.10
N ALA A 143 -0.99 -37.65 -19.30
CA ALA A 143 -1.26 -38.99 -19.80
C ALA A 143 -2.61 -39.04 -20.53
N GLU A 144 -3.67 -38.48 -19.95
CA GLU A 144 -5.00 -38.44 -20.57
C GLU A 144 -4.98 -37.69 -21.92
N ARG A 145 -4.24 -36.58 -22.02
CA ARG A 145 -4.05 -35.86 -23.29
C ARG A 145 -3.32 -36.69 -24.33
N SER A 146 -2.28 -37.41 -23.91
CA SER A 146 -1.43 -38.19 -24.84
C SER A 146 -2.12 -39.45 -25.35
N LEU A 147 -3.10 -39.97 -24.62
CA LEU A 147 -3.88 -41.16 -24.97
C LEU A 147 -5.14 -40.85 -25.81
N GLY A 148 -5.36 -39.59 -26.19
CA GLY A 148 -6.52 -39.17 -26.98
C GLY A 148 -7.83 -39.17 -26.19
N GLY A 149 -7.77 -39.12 -24.85
CA GLY A 149 -8.94 -38.90 -24.00
C GLY A 149 -9.52 -37.50 -24.17
N ASP A 150 -10.71 -37.27 -23.61
CA ASP A 150 -11.33 -35.94 -23.56
C ASP A 150 -10.59 -35.06 -22.55
N GLY A 151 -9.47 -34.48 -22.98
CA GLY A 151 -8.61 -33.66 -22.14
C GLY A 151 -9.33 -32.43 -21.56
N VAL A 152 -10.43 -31.98 -22.17
CA VAL A 152 -11.21 -30.84 -21.65
C VAL A 152 -11.87 -31.20 -20.33
N GLU A 153 -12.51 -32.36 -20.26
CA GLU A 153 -13.19 -32.82 -19.05
C GLU A 153 -12.19 -33.08 -17.90
N ALA A 154 -11.01 -33.60 -18.23
CA ALA A 154 -9.91 -33.77 -17.30
C ALA A 154 -9.49 -32.44 -16.65
N PHE A 155 -9.30 -31.40 -17.47
CA PHE A 155 -8.97 -30.06 -16.98
C PHE A 155 -10.11 -29.45 -16.17
N ARG A 156 -11.37 -29.61 -16.58
CA ARG A 156 -12.53 -29.13 -15.79
C ARG A 156 -12.56 -29.78 -14.41
N HIS A 157 -12.39 -31.09 -14.34
CA HIS A 157 -12.32 -31.80 -13.06
C HIS A 157 -11.15 -31.31 -12.20
N ALA A 158 -9.97 -31.11 -12.78
CA ALA A 158 -8.81 -30.59 -12.05
C ALA A 158 -9.04 -29.14 -11.53
N ILE A 159 -9.67 -28.29 -12.34
CA ILE A 159 -10.09 -26.93 -11.94
C ILE A 159 -11.08 -27.03 -10.78
N ASP A 160 -12.11 -27.85 -10.89
CA ASP A 160 -13.13 -28.00 -9.85
C ASP A 160 -12.56 -28.55 -8.54
N GLU A 161 -11.60 -29.45 -8.62
CA GLU A 161 -10.91 -29.97 -7.45
C GLU A 161 -10.02 -28.90 -6.79
N ALA A 162 -9.25 -28.15 -7.58
CA ALA A 162 -8.35 -27.11 -7.08
C ALA A 162 -9.09 -25.90 -6.51
N THR A 163 -10.30 -25.63 -6.98
CA THR A 163 -11.16 -24.53 -6.54
C THR A 163 -12.18 -24.96 -5.48
N ARG A 164 -12.19 -26.23 -5.06
CA ARG A 164 -13.12 -26.72 -4.05
C ARG A 164 -12.75 -26.22 -2.67
N THR A 165 -13.64 -25.45 -2.06
CA THR A 165 -13.56 -25.05 -0.65
C THR A 165 -14.41 -25.99 0.19
N GLY A 166 -13.87 -26.44 1.34
CA GLY A 166 -14.58 -27.26 2.32
C GLY A 166 -15.23 -26.43 3.44
N GLY A 167 -15.31 -25.12 3.24
CA GLY A 167 -15.55 -24.09 4.25
C GLY A 167 -14.59 -22.91 4.05
N PHE A 168 -14.66 -21.93 4.95
CA PHE A 168 -13.82 -20.74 4.89
C PHE A 168 -12.33 -21.08 4.98
N VAL A 169 -11.53 -20.56 4.04
CA VAL A 169 -10.07 -20.70 3.98
C VAL A 169 -9.44 -19.46 4.60
N ASP A 170 -8.74 -19.61 5.72
CA ASP A 170 -8.06 -18.49 6.36
C ASP A 170 -6.74 -18.11 5.66
N TRP A 171 -6.23 -16.91 5.95
CA TRP A 171 -5.05 -16.34 5.29
C TRP A 171 -3.78 -17.20 5.37
N ARG A 172 -3.68 -18.15 6.33
CA ARG A 172 -2.54 -19.08 6.42
C ARG A 172 -2.67 -20.27 5.47
N GLU A 173 -3.90 -20.66 5.16
CA GLU A 173 -4.23 -21.75 4.24
C GLU A 173 -4.39 -21.24 2.79
N ALA A 174 -4.58 -19.92 2.62
CA ALA A 174 -4.67 -19.25 1.33
C ALA A 174 -3.46 -19.56 0.42
N ALA A 175 -2.25 -19.65 0.97
CA ALA A 175 -1.04 -19.97 0.21
C ALA A 175 -1.09 -21.38 -0.42
N ASP A 176 -1.59 -22.36 0.32
CA ASP A 176 -1.73 -23.74 -0.17
C ASP A 176 -2.86 -23.84 -1.20
N PHE A 177 -3.96 -23.13 -0.98
CA PHE A 177 -5.06 -23.00 -1.93
C PHE A 177 -4.60 -22.35 -3.24
N ALA A 178 -3.90 -21.21 -3.17
CA ALA A 178 -3.28 -20.54 -4.29
C ALA A 178 -2.28 -21.45 -5.01
N SER A 179 -1.49 -22.24 -4.27
CA SER A 179 -0.54 -23.20 -4.85
C SER A 179 -1.24 -24.31 -5.64
N ALA A 180 -2.40 -24.79 -5.19
CA ALA A 180 -3.19 -25.79 -5.91
C ALA A 180 -3.74 -25.22 -7.23
N ILE A 181 -4.31 -24.02 -7.21
CA ILE A 181 -4.79 -23.32 -8.41
C ILE A 181 -3.63 -23.01 -9.37
N GLY A 182 -2.49 -22.58 -8.82
CA GLY A 182 -1.28 -22.26 -9.59
C GLY A 182 -0.74 -23.45 -10.39
N GLN A 183 -0.87 -24.67 -9.87
CA GLN A 183 -0.48 -25.89 -10.60
C GLN A 183 -1.40 -26.20 -11.77
N VAL A 184 -2.70 -25.93 -11.61
CA VAL A 184 -3.65 -26.02 -12.71
C VAL A 184 -3.32 -24.97 -13.77
N ALA A 185 -3.01 -23.73 -13.36
CA ALA A 185 -2.55 -22.68 -14.28
C ALA A 185 -1.28 -23.08 -15.05
N ASP A 186 -0.29 -23.69 -14.39
CA ASP A 186 0.92 -24.21 -15.03
C ASP A 186 0.59 -25.28 -16.09
N SER A 187 -0.37 -26.16 -15.78
CA SER A 187 -0.79 -27.23 -16.69
C SER A 187 -1.59 -26.69 -17.88
N LEU A 188 -2.44 -25.69 -17.66
CA LEU A 188 -3.15 -24.96 -18.72
C LEU A 188 -2.17 -24.23 -19.65
N ALA A 189 -1.09 -23.65 -19.11
CA ALA A 189 -0.09 -22.94 -19.91
C ALA A 189 0.59 -23.85 -20.96
N GLU A 190 0.65 -25.17 -20.73
CA GLU A 190 1.17 -26.13 -21.71
C GLU A 190 0.26 -26.35 -22.93
N LEU A 191 -0.99 -25.86 -22.89
CA LEU A 191 -1.94 -25.84 -24.00
C LEU A 191 -1.81 -24.60 -24.89
N LEU A 192 -0.88 -23.68 -24.61
CA LEU A 192 -0.65 -22.50 -25.44
C LEU A 192 0.09 -22.89 -26.73
N LYS A 193 -0.64 -23.56 -27.63
CA LYS A 193 -0.19 -24.06 -28.93
C LYS A 193 -1.28 -23.88 -29.97
N PRO A 194 -0.95 -23.76 -31.28
CA PRO A 194 -1.95 -23.45 -32.30
C PRO A 194 -3.12 -24.43 -32.40
N ASP A 195 -2.92 -25.70 -32.05
CA ASP A 195 -3.92 -26.76 -32.10
C ASP A 195 -4.84 -26.82 -30.86
N SER A 196 -4.44 -26.18 -29.75
CA SER A 196 -5.13 -26.25 -28.46
C SER A 196 -5.49 -24.89 -27.87
N ALA A 197 -5.10 -23.79 -28.52
CA ALA A 197 -5.36 -22.43 -28.07
C ALA A 197 -6.86 -22.11 -27.90
N ALA A 198 -7.72 -22.58 -28.82
CA ALA A 198 -9.16 -22.36 -28.69
C ALA A 198 -9.75 -23.03 -27.43
N THR A 199 -9.32 -24.27 -27.15
CA THR A 199 -9.69 -24.98 -25.93
C THR A 199 -9.14 -24.28 -24.68
N LEU A 200 -7.91 -23.74 -24.76
CA LEU A 200 -7.30 -23.01 -23.66
C LEU A 200 -8.08 -21.73 -23.31
N VAL A 201 -8.62 -21.02 -24.30
CA VAL A 201 -9.52 -19.88 -24.07
C VAL A 201 -10.69 -20.31 -23.19
N GLU A 202 -11.43 -21.35 -23.59
CA GLU A 202 -12.60 -21.83 -22.82
C GLU A 202 -12.23 -22.33 -21.41
N LEU A 203 -11.12 -23.05 -21.28
CA LEU A 203 -10.68 -23.58 -19.98
C LEU A 203 -10.18 -22.48 -19.03
N THR A 204 -9.56 -21.43 -19.55
CA THR A 204 -9.12 -20.29 -18.72
C THR A 204 -10.29 -19.42 -18.30
N GLU A 205 -11.28 -19.17 -19.17
CA GLU A 205 -12.55 -18.54 -18.79
C GLU A 205 -13.23 -19.32 -17.66
N TYR A 206 -13.34 -20.66 -17.79
CA TYR A 206 -13.91 -21.54 -16.76
C TYR A 206 -13.11 -21.52 -15.45
N ALA A 207 -11.78 -21.58 -15.53
CA ALA A 207 -10.92 -21.54 -14.34
C ALA A 207 -11.10 -20.23 -13.57
N ILE A 208 -11.12 -19.10 -14.27
CA ILE A 208 -11.30 -17.78 -13.66
C ILE A 208 -12.66 -17.69 -12.97
N GLU A 209 -13.75 -18.10 -13.64
CA GLU A 209 -15.09 -18.14 -13.06
C GLU A 209 -15.13 -19.00 -11.77
N ARG A 210 -14.49 -20.17 -11.79
CA ARG A 210 -14.45 -21.07 -10.62
C ARG A 210 -13.63 -20.51 -9.47
N VAL A 211 -12.49 -19.89 -9.73
CA VAL A 211 -11.67 -19.27 -8.68
C VAL A 211 -12.37 -18.07 -8.06
N GLU A 212 -12.96 -17.20 -8.87
CA GLU A 212 -13.74 -16.03 -8.45
C GLU A 212 -14.91 -16.39 -7.53
N GLN A 213 -15.64 -17.47 -7.84
CA GLN A 213 -16.69 -17.97 -6.96
C GLN A 213 -16.15 -18.42 -5.61
N SER A 214 -14.99 -19.11 -5.60
CA SER A 214 -14.38 -19.60 -4.37
C SER A 214 -13.77 -18.48 -3.52
N LEU A 215 -13.40 -17.33 -4.12
CA LEU A 215 -12.87 -16.17 -3.39
C LEU A 215 -13.85 -15.59 -2.37
N GLU A 216 -15.17 -15.84 -2.50
CA GLU A 216 -16.15 -15.47 -1.46
C GLU A 216 -15.89 -16.14 -0.12
N GLU A 217 -15.19 -17.28 -0.13
CA GLU A 217 -14.89 -18.10 1.04
C GLU A 217 -13.40 -18.10 1.42
N VAL A 218 -12.56 -17.26 0.80
CA VAL A 218 -11.10 -17.26 1.00
C VAL A 218 -10.62 -15.89 1.48
N ASP A 219 -9.87 -15.85 2.59
CA ASP A 219 -9.16 -14.66 3.03
C ASP A 219 -7.87 -14.45 2.23
N ASP A 220 -8.00 -13.90 1.03
CA ASP A 220 -6.87 -13.56 0.15
C ASP A 220 -6.30 -12.16 0.45
N SER A 221 -6.31 -11.71 1.72
CA SER A 221 -5.75 -10.40 2.10
C SER A 221 -4.26 -10.24 1.75
N ASN A 222 -3.54 -11.35 1.59
CA ASN A 222 -2.14 -11.38 1.15
C ASN A 222 -1.98 -11.38 -0.39
N GLY A 223 -3.07 -11.54 -1.16
CA GLY A 223 -3.11 -11.42 -2.62
C GLY A 223 -2.52 -12.61 -3.39
N GLU A 224 -2.38 -13.77 -2.76
CA GLU A 224 -1.74 -14.96 -3.35
C GLU A 224 -2.65 -15.61 -4.40
N VAL A 225 -3.95 -15.72 -4.14
CA VAL A 225 -4.93 -16.25 -5.09
C VAL A 225 -5.13 -15.25 -6.22
N GLY A 226 -5.26 -13.96 -5.89
CA GLY A 226 -5.36 -12.87 -6.86
C GLY A 226 -4.22 -12.90 -7.88
N ALA A 227 -2.96 -13.10 -7.43
CA ALA A 227 -1.82 -13.22 -8.31
C ALA A 227 -1.95 -14.38 -9.33
N VAL A 228 -2.50 -15.52 -8.92
CA VAL A 228 -2.74 -16.65 -9.82
C VAL A 228 -3.85 -16.34 -10.82
N VAL A 229 -4.92 -15.68 -10.39
CA VAL A 229 -6.03 -15.25 -11.26
C VAL A 229 -5.55 -14.25 -12.32
N TYR A 230 -4.71 -13.28 -11.96
CA TYR A 230 -4.12 -12.35 -12.93
C TYR A 230 -3.31 -13.08 -13.99
N ARG A 231 -2.47 -14.04 -13.57
CA ARG A 231 -1.70 -14.88 -14.50
C ARG A 231 -2.60 -15.72 -15.42
N MET A 232 -3.73 -16.23 -14.93
CA MET A 232 -4.72 -16.90 -15.78
C MET A 232 -5.34 -15.95 -16.81
N GLY A 233 -5.56 -14.68 -16.45
CA GLY A 233 -6.01 -13.64 -17.38
C GLY A 233 -5.01 -13.34 -18.50
N GLU A 234 -3.73 -13.26 -18.17
CA GLU A 234 -2.65 -13.12 -19.16
C GLU A 234 -2.62 -14.32 -20.11
N LEU A 235 -2.72 -15.53 -19.56
CA LEU A 235 -2.76 -16.76 -20.34
C LEU A 235 -3.99 -16.81 -21.26
N HIS A 236 -5.15 -16.37 -20.78
CA HIS A 236 -6.36 -16.23 -21.58
C HIS A 236 -6.17 -15.26 -22.75
N PHE A 237 -5.54 -14.11 -22.51
CA PHE A 237 -5.24 -13.13 -23.56
C PHE A 237 -4.30 -13.72 -24.63
N ASP A 238 -3.21 -14.38 -24.21
CA ASP A 238 -2.27 -15.03 -25.13
C ASP A 238 -2.94 -16.14 -25.95
N ALA A 239 -3.80 -16.94 -25.32
CA ALA A 239 -4.60 -17.95 -25.99
C ALA A 239 -5.55 -17.33 -27.02
N CYS A 240 -6.21 -16.22 -26.68
CA CYS A 240 -7.07 -15.45 -27.60
C CYS A 240 -6.28 -14.92 -28.81
N ARG A 241 -5.08 -14.37 -28.61
CA ARG A 241 -4.22 -13.90 -29.72
C ARG A 241 -3.83 -15.02 -30.67
N MET A 242 -3.56 -16.22 -30.13
CA MET A 242 -3.16 -17.39 -30.91
C MET A 242 -4.35 -18.05 -31.62
N ALA A 243 -5.47 -18.22 -30.92
CA ALA A 243 -6.67 -18.87 -31.46
C ALA A 243 -7.44 -17.99 -32.45
N ARG A 244 -7.35 -16.66 -32.29
CA ARG A 244 -8.13 -15.66 -33.05
C ARG A 244 -9.63 -16.02 -33.09
N PRO A 245 -10.31 -16.08 -31.92
CA PRO A 245 -11.73 -16.37 -31.87
C PRO A 245 -12.54 -15.32 -32.64
N ASP A 246 -13.79 -15.65 -32.96
CA ASP A 246 -14.71 -14.67 -33.54
C ASP A 246 -14.79 -13.42 -32.64
N PRO A 247 -14.53 -12.21 -33.17
CA PRO A 247 -14.42 -11.02 -32.33
C PRO A 247 -15.70 -10.60 -31.63
N GLU A 248 -16.87 -10.79 -32.25
CA GLU A 248 -18.16 -10.45 -31.63
C GLU A 248 -18.51 -11.45 -30.53
N ALA A 249 -18.29 -12.75 -30.78
CA ALA A 249 -18.48 -13.78 -29.76
C ALA A 249 -17.51 -13.63 -28.58
N LEU A 250 -16.25 -13.24 -28.82
CA LEU A 250 -15.31 -12.94 -27.74
C LEU A 250 -15.78 -11.71 -26.94
N ALA A 251 -16.22 -10.65 -27.60
CA ALA A 251 -16.75 -9.46 -26.92
C ALA A 251 -17.91 -9.81 -25.98
N GLU A 252 -18.84 -10.66 -26.41
CA GLU A 252 -19.96 -11.12 -25.58
C GLU A 252 -19.50 -11.89 -24.33
N ARG A 253 -18.50 -12.78 -24.47
CA ARG A 253 -17.94 -13.53 -23.34
C ARG A 253 -17.19 -12.63 -22.37
N LEU A 254 -16.32 -11.74 -22.87
CA LEU A 254 -15.60 -10.78 -22.04
C LEU A 254 -16.55 -9.86 -21.28
N PHE A 255 -17.60 -9.36 -21.94
CA PHE A 255 -18.61 -8.52 -21.29
C PHE A 255 -19.39 -9.28 -20.22
N ARG A 256 -19.75 -10.54 -20.48
CA ARG A 256 -20.37 -11.42 -19.47
C ARG A 256 -19.46 -11.53 -18.25
N LEU A 257 -18.21 -11.94 -18.44
CA LEU A 257 -17.24 -12.08 -17.35
C LEU A 257 -17.10 -10.78 -16.54
N GLU A 258 -16.88 -9.64 -17.21
CA GLU A 258 -16.74 -8.34 -16.54
C GLU A 258 -17.98 -7.94 -15.71
N THR A 259 -19.18 -8.38 -16.11
CA THR A 259 -20.44 -8.01 -15.46
C THR A 259 -20.95 -9.01 -14.44
N THR A 260 -20.57 -10.29 -14.53
CA THR A 260 -21.07 -11.37 -13.66
C THR A 260 -20.07 -11.84 -12.60
N LEU A 261 -18.78 -11.61 -12.79
CA LEU A 261 -17.77 -12.02 -11.81
C LEU A 261 -17.90 -11.21 -10.50
N PRO A 262 -17.93 -11.85 -9.31
CA PRO A 262 -18.13 -11.18 -8.03
C PRO A 262 -17.04 -10.15 -7.68
N PHE A 263 -15.76 -10.50 -7.89
CA PHE A 263 -14.60 -9.69 -7.55
C PHE A 263 -13.96 -9.01 -8.77
N LYS A 264 -14.31 -9.45 -9.99
CA LYS A 264 -13.87 -8.85 -11.27
C LYS A 264 -12.36 -8.90 -11.47
N LEU A 265 -11.76 -10.04 -11.11
CA LEU A 265 -10.37 -10.40 -11.26
C LEU A 265 -10.26 -11.53 -12.31
N PRO A 266 -9.38 -11.38 -13.31
CA PRO A 266 -8.82 -10.11 -13.76
C PRO A 266 -9.91 -9.24 -14.39
N LYS A 267 -9.61 -7.97 -14.64
CA LYS A 267 -10.51 -7.12 -15.43
C LYS A 267 -10.47 -7.55 -16.89
N PHE A 268 -11.64 -7.71 -17.50
CA PHE A 268 -11.77 -8.03 -18.92
C PHE A 268 -12.06 -6.74 -19.71
N ASP A 269 -11.12 -5.81 -19.62
CA ASP A 269 -11.20 -4.51 -20.28
C ASP A 269 -11.08 -4.66 -21.81
N PRO A 270 -12.06 -4.17 -22.59
CA PRO A 270 -12.04 -4.26 -24.04
C PRO A 270 -10.80 -3.59 -24.67
N LEU A 271 -10.21 -2.58 -24.02
CA LEU A 271 -9.00 -1.92 -24.54
C LEU A 271 -7.76 -2.80 -24.42
N SER A 272 -7.65 -3.58 -23.34
CA SER A 272 -6.59 -4.59 -23.21
C SER A 272 -6.72 -5.69 -24.27
N TYR A 273 -7.94 -5.98 -24.70
CA TYR A 273 -8.24 -6.96 -25.76
C TYR A 273 -8.37 -6.35 -27.17
N GLN A 274 -8.03 -5.07 -27.36
CA GLN A 274 -8.25 -4.33 -28.61
C GLN A 274 -7.67 -5.02 -29.85
N GLU A 275 -6.48 -5.64 -29.73
CA GLU A 275 -5.84 -6.36 -30.83
C GLU A 275 -6.68 -7.55 -31.32
N VAL A 276 -7.26 -8.32 -30.39
CA VAL A 276 -8.02 -9.53 -30.71
C VAL A 276 -9.46 -9.20 -31.10
N LEU A 277 -10.06 -8.21 -30.43
CA LEU A 277 -11.43 -7.77 -30.71
C LEU A 277 -11.54 -7.01 -32.04
N GLY A 278 -10.49 -6.30 -32.44
CA GLY A 278 -10.55 -5.41 -33.60
C GLY A 278 -11.72 -4.41 -33.50
N LYS A 279 -12.15 -3.87 -34.66
CA LYS A 279 -13.23 -2.87 -34.68
C LYS A 279 -14.60 -3.47 -34.38
N GLU A 280 -14.89 -4.66 -34.90
CA GLU A 280 -16.20 -5.29 -34.74
C GLU A 280 -16.45 -5.77 -33.31
N GLY A 281 -15.46 -6.42 -32.67
CA GLY A 281 -15.57 -6.84 -31.28
C GLY A 281 -15.68 -5.65 -30.33
N LEU A 282 -14.90 -4.58 -30.54
CA LEU A 282 -15.02 -3.35 -29.74
C LEU A 282 -16.39 -2.68 -29.90
N ARG A 283 -16.93 -2.62 -31.13
CA ARG A 283 -18.28 -2.12 -31.40
C ARG A 283 -19.31 -2.97 -30.65
N ARG A 284 -19.22 -4.30 -30.76
CA ARG A 284 -20.15 -5.22 -30.09
C ARG A 284 -20.09 -5.09 -28.57
N TYR A 285 -18.89 -5.00 -27.99
CA TYR A 285 -18.72 -4.79 -26.55
C TYR A 285 -19.37 -3.48 -26.11
N ARG A 286 -19.16 -2.39 -26.85
CA ARG A 286 -19.76 -1.09 -26.58
C ARG A 286 -21.29 -1.13 -26.65
N GLU A 287 -21.87 -1.78 -27.65
CA GLU A 287 -23.33 -1.94 -27.77
C GLU A 287 -23.94 -2.66 -26.54
N LEU A 288 -23.27 -3.70 -26.02
CA LEU A 288 -23.70 -4.40 -24.81
C LEU A 288 -23.61 -3.50 -23.57
N ALA A 289 -22.49 -2.77 -23.43
CA ALA A 289 -22.29 -1.84 -22.33
C ALA A 289 -23.33 -0.70 -22.35
N GLU A 290 -23.60 -0.13 -23.52
CA GLU A 290 -24.62 0.91 -23.72
C GLU A 290 -26.04 0.38 -23.41
N ALA A 291 -26.36 -0.85 -23.83
CA ALA A 291 -27.64 -1.47 -23.55
C ALA A 291 -27.88 -1.70 -22.06
N GLU A 292 -26.88 -2.22 -21.32
CA GLU A 292 -26.97 -2.38 -19.86
C GLU A 292 -26.99 -1.03 -19.14
N TRP A 293 -26.11 -0.09 -19.54
CA TRP A 293 -26.09 1.26 -18.99
C TRP A 293 -27.42 1.98 -19.23
N GLY A 294 -28.07 1.76 -20.37
CA GLY A 294 -29.38 2.28 -20.71
C GLY A 294 -30.47 1.90 -19.71
N LYS A 295 -30.41 0.71 -19.11
CA LYS A 295 -31.40 0.21 -18.14
C LYS A 295 -31.32 0.90 -16.77
N ILE A 296 -30.22 1.56 -16.46
CA ILE A 296 -29.97 2.14 -15.14
C ILE A 296 -30.68 3.49 -14.99
N LYS A 297 -31.55 3.62 -14.00
CA LYS A 297 -32.15 4.92 -13.64
C LYS A 297 -31.05 5.92 -13.28
N PRO A 298 -31.16 7.25 -13.46
CA PRO A 298 -30.16 8.20 -12.96
C PRO A 298 -29.87 8.05 -11.45
N GLY A 299 -28.69 8.45 -11.01
CA GLY A 299 -28.34 8.43 -9.59
C GLY A 299 -29.21 9.43 -8.81
N ASP A 300 -29.68 9.04 -7.63
CA ASP A 300 -30.47 9.90 -6.74
C ASP A 300 -29.78 10.07 -5.39
N ARG A 301 -29.97 11.23 -4.76
CA ARG A 301 -29.40 11.62 -3.46
C ARG A 301 -29.90 10.73 -2.31
N ALA A 302 -31.10 10.18 -2.43
CA ALA A 302 -31.74 9.36 -1.40
C ALA A 302 -31.41 7.85 -1.54
N GLY A 303 -30.75 7.44 -2.63
CA GLY A 303 -30.40 6.04 -2.88
C GLY A 303 -29.13 5.62 -2.18
N GLY A 304 -29.08 4.38 -1.69
CA GLY A 304 -27.83 3.74 -1.26
C GLY A 304 -26.87 3.53 -2.44
N PHE A 305 -25.61 3.20 -2.12
CA PHE A 305 -24.60 2.90 -3.13
C PHE A 305 -25.03 1.69 -3.98
N ASP A 306 -25.17 1.91 -5.28
CA ASP A 306 -25.53 0.89 -6.26
C ASP A 306 -24.27 0.43 -6.99
N TYR A 307 -23.76 -0.75 -6.60
CA TYR A 307 -22.54 -1.33 -7.15
C TYR A 307 -22.67 -1.59 -8.65
N HIS A 308 -23.80 -2.13 -9.10
CA HIS A 308 -24.03 -2.44 -10.50
C HIS A 308 -24.00 -1.18 -11.37
N ARG A 309 -24.72 -0.11 -10.97
CA ARG A 309 -24.64 1.20 -11.60
C ARG A 309 -23.22 1.73 -11.69
N SER A 310 -22.50 1.70 -10.59
CA SER A 310 -21.15 2.27 -10.50
C SER A 310 -20.21 1.56 -11.46
N ASN A 311 -20.30 0.23 -11.54
CA ASN A 311 -19.45 -0.58 -12.40
C ASN A 311 -19.69 -0.32 -13.88
N ILE A 312 -20.94 -0.40 -14.34
CA ILE A 312 -21.23 -0.22 -15.76
C ILE A 312 -21.08 1.25 -16.20
N THR A 313 -21.29 2.22 -15.29
CA THR A 313 -20.94 3.63 -15.57
C THR A 313 -19.43 3.80 -15.74
N ARG A 314 -18.60 3.18 -14.88
CA ARG A 314 -17.14 3.19 -15.02
C ARG A 314 -16.68 2.51 -16.31
N LEU A 315 -17.32 1.41 -16.70
CA LEU A 315 -17.03 0.75 -17.98
C LEU A 315 -17.30 1.67 -19.16
N MET A 316 -18.43 2.39 -19.15
CA MET A 316 -18.74 3.41 -20.15
C MET A 316 -17.75 4.57 -20.14
N GLU A 317 -17.33 5.06 -18.97
CA GLU A 317 -16.27 6.08 -18.84
C GLU A 317 -14.97 5.63 -19.52
N ASN A 318 -14.47 4.43 -19.19
CA ASN A 318 -13.24 3.88 -19.76
C ASN A 318 -13.32 3.73 -21.29
N LEU A 319 -14.46 3.25 -21.82
CA LEU A 319 -14.68 3.09 -23.26
C LEU A 319 -14.58 4.43 -24.01
N VAL A 320 -15.04 5.52 -23.38
CA VAL A 320 -15.02 6.86 -24.00
C VAL A 320 -13.68 7.54 -23.82
N GLU A 321 -13.04 7.40 -22.65
CA GLU A 321 -11.69 7.92 -22.39
C GLU A 321 -10.67 7.46 -23.44
N ALA A 322 -10.79 6.22 -23.92
CA ALA A 322 -9.94 5.69 -24.99
C ALA A 322 -10.11 6.38 -26.35
N THR A 323 -11.29 6.95 -26.61
CA THR A 323 -11.57 7.71 -27.84
C THR A 323 -11.23 9.19 -27.71
N GLY A 324 -11.10 9.69 -26.48
CA GLY A 324 -10.85 11.09 -26.18
C GLY A 324 -12.06 12.01 -26.36
N ASP A 325 -13.28 11.46 -26.47
CA ASP A 325 -14.50 12.26 -26.57
C ASP A 325 -14.93 12.79 -25.19
N VAL A 326 -14.45 13.99 -24.88
CA VAL A 326 -14.71 14.68 -23.61
C VAL A 326 -16.19 15.01 -23.45
N GLU A 327 -16.93 15.31 -24.52
CA GLU A 327 -18.33 15.70 -24.40
C GLU A 327 -19.20 14.49 -24.06
N GLU A 328 -18.93 13.36 -24.70
CA GLU A 328 -19.59 12.08 -24.35
C GLU A 328 -19.25 11.65 -22.92
N LEU A 329 -17.99 11.78 -22.50
CA LEU A 329 -17.57 11.43 -21.13
C LEU A 329 -18.30 12.28 -20.08
N VAL A 330 -18.44 13.58 -20.34
CA VAL A 330 -19.24 14.48 -19.48
C VAL A 330 -20.71 14.09 -19.48
N ALA A 331 -21.28 13.70 -20.63
CA ALA A 331 -22.66 13.23 -20.71
C ALA A 331 -22.88 11.97 -19.86
N ILE A 332 -21.96 11.00 -19.91
CA ILE A 332 -22.00 9.79 -19.08
C ILE A 332 -21.93 10.14 -17.60
N LYS A 333 -20.91 10.89 -17.18
CA LYS A 333 -20.72 11.32 -15.78
C LYS A 333 -21.92 12.12 -15.25
N SER A 334 -22.56 12.94 -16.10
CA SER A 334 -23.70 13.76 -15.72
C SER A 334 -24.99 12.98 -15.41
N ARG A 335 -25.05 11.68 -15.72
CA ARG A 335 -26.21 10.83 -15.38
C ARG A 335 -26.27 10.49 -13.88
N ASP A 336 -25.17 10.68 -13.16
CA ASP A 336 -25.11 10.59 -11.70
C ASP A 336 -24.57 11.90 -11.10
N LEU A 337 -25.47 12.73 -10.59
CA LEU A 337 -25.16 14.00 -9.91
C LEU A 337 -25.60 13.97 -8.44
N SER A 338 -25.60 12.78 -7.84
CA SER A 338 -26.06 12.51 -6.47
C SER A 338 -25.20 13.15 -5.39
N THR A 339 -23.92 13.44 -5.67
CA THR A 339 -22.98 14.05 -4.71
C THR A 339 -22.21 15.21 -5.33
N SER A 340 -21.68 16.12 -4.50
CA SER A 340 -20.83 17.22 -4.96
C SER A 340 -19.54 16.74 -5.63
N HIS A 341 -19.02 15.57 -5.22
CA HIS A 341 -17.84 14.95 -5.83
C HIS A 341 -18.06 14.65 -7.32
N ARG A 342 -19.27 14.26 -7.74
CA ARG A 342 -19.58 14.01 -9.16
C ARG A 342 -19.45 15.27 -10.03
N TYR A 343 -19.80 16.43 -9.49
CA TYR A 343 -19.60 17.71 -10.18
C TYR A 343 -18.12 18.07 -10.28
N LEU A 344 -17.34 17.78 -9.23
CA LEU A 344 -15.90 17.97 -9.26
C LEU A 344 -15.23 17.07 -10.30
N ASP A 345 -15.57 15.78 -10.33
CA ASP A 345 -15.04 14.80 -11.29
C ASP A 345 -15.27 15.27 -12.75
N ILE A 346 -16.45 15.79 -13.05
CA ILE A 346 -16.75 16.41 -14.36
C ILE A 346 -15.90 17.67 -14.60
N ALA A 347 -15.76 18.54 -13.60
CA ALA A 347 -14.96 19.76 -13.71
C ALA A 347 -13.47 19.46 -13.93
N GLU A 348 -12.92 18.46 -13.24
CA GLU A 348 -11.54 17.99 -13.41
C GLU A 348 -11.32 17.41 -14.81
N THR A 349 -12.23 16.54 -15.26
CA THR A 349 -12.23 15.99 -16.64
C THR A 349 -12.17 17.11 -17.70
N LEU A 350 -13.00 18.15 -17.54
CA LEU A 350 -13.02 19.30 -18.45
C LEU A 350 -11.75 20.16 -18.34
N ALA A 351 -11.19 20.30 -17.14
CA ALA A 351 -9.97 21.05 -16.91
C ALA A 351 -8.75 20.35 -17.54
N GLU A 352 -8.66 19.03 -17.44
CA GLU A 352 -7.64 18.19 -18.10
C GLU A 352 -7.74 18.30 -19.63
N ALA A 353 -8.96 18.35 -20.15
CA ALA A 353 -9.25 18.65 -21.56
C ALA A 353 -9.01 20.13 -21.95
N LYS A 354 -8.47 20.96 -21.05
CA LYS A 354 -8.20 22.40 -21.23
C LYS A 354 -9.46 23.25 -21.48
N GLN A 355 -10.65 22.74 -21.19
CA GLN A 355 -11.94 23.45 -21.27
C GLN A 355 -12.28 24.15 -19.95
N MET A 356 -11.40 25.06 -19.52
CA MET A 356 -11.46 25.68 -18.18
C MET A 356 -12.75 26.49 -17.92
N ASP A 357 -13.41 27.03 -18.96
CA ASP A 357 -14.67 27.76 -18.80
C ASP A 357 -15.81 26.83 -18.42
N LYS A 358 -16.01 25.74 -19.17
CA LYS A 358 -17.01 24.70 -18.85
C LYS A 358 -16.69 24.03 -17.50
N ALA A 359 -15.40 23.80 -17.21
CA ALA A 359 -14.98 23.24 -15.94
C ALA A 359 -15.43 24.11 -14.75
N LEU A 360 -15.27 25.43 -14.86
CA LEU A 360 -15.74 26.36 -13.83
C LEU A 360 -17.27 26.32 -13.68
N GLU A 361 -18.01 26.34 -14.78
CA GLU A 361 -19.47 26.28 -14.76
C GLU A 361 -19.98 25.01 -14.07
N TRP A 362 -19.37 23.86 -14.34
CA TRP A 362 -19.73 22.60 -13.67
C TRP A 362 -19.41 22.62 -12.18
N ALA A 363 -18.27 23.18 -11.80
CA ALA A 363 -17.91 23.30 -10.39
C ALA A 363 -18.86 24.27 -9.63
N GLU A 364 -19.23 25.40 -10.23
CA GLU A 364 -20.20 26.36 -9.68
C GLU A 364 -21.61 25.75 -9.55
N ARG A 365 -22.02 24.93 -10.52
CA ARG A 365 -23.26 24.14 -10.44
C ARG A 365 -23.22 23.16 -9.27
N GLY A 366 -22.09 22.49 -9.03
CA GLY A 366 -21.90 21.60 -7.89
C GLY A 366 -22.04 22.32 -6.55
N LEU A 367 -21.40 23.49 -6.42
CA LEU A 367 -21.52 24.33 -5.22
C LEU A 367 -22.96 24.79 -4.98
N THR A 368 -23.67 25.16 -6.03
CA THR A 368 -25.09 25.57 -5.95
C THR A 368 -26.00 24.40 -5.57
N ALA A 369 -25.73 23.21 -6.12
CA ALA A 369 -26.51 22.01 -5.88
C ALA A 369 -26.35 21.47 -4.44
N PHE A 370 -25.22 21.77 -3.78
CA PHE A 370 -24.87 21.32 -2.43
C PHE A 370 -24.37 22.50 -1.58
N PRO A 371 -25.27 23.35 -1.05
CA PRO A 371 -24.86 24.55 -0.30
C PRO A 371 -24.34 24.25 1.11
N ASP A 372 -24.86 23.22 1.79
CA ASP A 372 -24.62 23.03 3.22
C ASP A 372 -23.24 22.41 3.53
N ARG A 373 -22.82 21.40 2.75
CA ARG A 373 -21.53 20.67 2.92
C ARG A 373 -21.05 20.02 1.61
N PRO A 374 -20.73 20.80 0.57
CA PRO A 374 -20.04 20.26 -0.60
C PRO A 374 -18.64 19.79 -0.20
N ASP A 375 -18.12 18.82 -0.95
CA ASP A 375 -16.74 18.34 -0.83
C ASP A 375 -15.76 19.52 -0.84
N ASN A 376 -14.83 19.57 0.13
CA ASN A 376 -13.85 20.65 0.21
C ASN A 376 -12.92 20.69 -1.01
N ARG A 377 -12.70 19.55 -1.69
CA ARG A 377 -11.96 19.52 -2.96
C ARG A 377 -12.65 20.31 -4.05
N LEU A 378 -13.99 20.31 -4.09
CA LEU A 378 -14.76 21.13 -5.02
C LEU A 378 -14.56 22.63 -4.74
N ARG A 379 -14.55 23.01 -3.46
CA ARG A 379 -14.25 24.39 -3.06
C ARG A 379 -12.82 24.77 -3.41
N ASP A 380 -11.85 23.90 -3.19
CA ASP A 380 -10.44 24.15 -3.54
C ASP A 380 -10.25 24.34 -5.05
N PHE A 381 -10.91 23.52 -5.87
CA PHE A 381 -10.94 23.66 -7.32
C PHE A 381 -11.48 25.04 -7.73
N LEU A 382 -12.63 25.45 -7.16
CA LEU A 382 -13.24 26.76 -7.41
C LEU A 382 -12.34 27.92 -6.98
N VAL A 383 -11.73 27.85 -5.80
CA VAL A 383 -10.78 28.86 -5.31
C VAL A 383 -9.64 29.04 -6.30
N ALA A 384 -9.00 27.95 -6.73
CA ALA A 384 -7.91 28.03 -7.70
C ALA A 384 -8.35 28.63 -9.05
N ALA A 385 -9.54 28.26 -9.54
CA ALA A 385 -10.10 28.80 -10.77
C ALA A 385 -10.45 30.29 -10.66
N TYR A 386 -11.04 30.72 -9.54
CA TYR A 386 -11.36 32.13 -9.27
C TYR A 386 -10.12 33.00 -9.19
N LEU A 387 -9.08 32.54 -8.49
CA LEU A 387 -7.83 33.29 -8.37
C LEU A 387 -7.13 33.50 -9.72
N LYS A 388 -7.12 32.48 -10.58
CA LYS A 388 -6.60 32.62 -11.96
C LYS A 388 -7.35 33.67 -12.79
N ARG A 389 -8.66 33.83 -12.54
CA ARG A 389 -9.54 34.80 -13.20
C ARG A 389 -9.65 36.15 -12.47
N LYS A 390 -8.85 36.38 -11.42
CA LYS A 390 -8.88 37.59 -10.59
C LYS A 390 -10.23 37.84 -9.89
N ARG A 391 -11.03 36.78 -9.69
CA ARG A 391 -12.26 36.77 -8.87
C ARG A 391 -11.89 36.58 -7.40
N PHE A 392 -11.13 37.52 -6.87
CA PHE A 392 -10.46 37.39 -5.56
C PHE A 392 -11.45 37.28 -4.41
N ASP A 393 -12.54 38.05 -4.44
CA ASP A 393 -13.52 38.06 -3.35
C ASP A 393 -14.27 36.72 -3.25
N GLU A 394 -14.66 36.11 -4.38
CA GLU A 394 -15.25 34.77 -4.39
C GLU A 394 -14.30 33.71 -3.83
N GLY A 395 -13.03 33.73 -4.27
CA GLY A 395 -12.01 32.80 -3.78
C GLY A 395 -11.81 32.92 -2.27
N LEU A 396 -11.63 34.15 -1.79
CA LEU A 396 -11.47 34.43 -0.36
C LEU A 396 -12.70 34.01 0.46
N ARG A 397 -13.92 34.28 -0.02
CA ARG A 397 -15.16 33.85 0.65
C ARG A 397 -15.24 32.33 0.78
N LEU A 398 -14.93 31.58 -0.27
CA LEU A 398 -14.96 30.11 -0.20
C LEU A 398 -13.92 29.55 0.77
N THR A 399 -12.71 30.13 0.81
CA THR A 399 -11.69 29.72 1.77
C THR A 399 -12.07 30.06 3.20
N TRP A 400 -12.77 31.18 3.42
CA TRP A 400 -13.35 31.51 4.72
C TRP A 400 -14.39 30.51 5.18
N VAL A 401 -15.31 30.09 4.30
CA VAL A 401 -16.29 29.04 4.64
C VAL A 401 -15.59 27.76 5.09
N GLN A 402 -14.53 27.33 4.37
CA GLN A 402 -13.74 26.15 4.79
C GLN A 402 -13.12 26.33 6.18
N PHE A 403 -12.56 27.50 6.47
CA PHE A 403 -11.97 27.80 7.78
C PHE A 403 -13.03 27.90 8.89
N GLU A 404 -14.19 28.51 8.61
CA GLU A 404 -15.29 28.65 9.58
C GLU A 404 -15.91 27.30 9.96
N GLU A 405 -16.01 26.36 9.01
CA GLU A 405 -16.48 25.00 9.27
C GLU A 405 -15.49 24.16 10.09
N HIS A 406 -14.19 24.30 9.81
CA HIS A 406 -13.14 23.54 10.48
C HIS A 406 -11.93 24.43 10.85
N PRO A 407 -12.04 25.30 11.87
CA PRO A 407 -10.94 26.18 12.25
C PRO A 407 -9.73 25.40 12.73
N GLY A 408 -8.69 25.33 11.89
CA GLY A 408 -7.50 24.53 12.13
C GLY A 408 -6.34 24.88 11.19
N PHE A 409 -5.20 24.25 11.42
CA PHE A 409 -3.94 24.60 10.75
C PHE A 409 -4.00 24.49 9.21
N ASP A 410 -4.56 23.40 8.67
CA ASP A 410 -4.64 23.20 7.22
C ASP A 410 -5.48 24.28 6.53
N THR A 411 -6.67 24.55 7.09
CA THR A 411 -7.56 25.61 6.58
C THR A 411 -6.96 27.01 6.76
N TYR A 412 -6.19 27.24 7.83
CA TYR A 412 -5.45 28.49 8.04
C TYR A 412 -4.37 28.69 6.97
N LYS A 413 -3.62 27.65 6.62
CA LYS A 413 -2.62 27.71 5.54
C LYS A 413 -3.26 28.00 4.19
N LYS A 414 -4.42 27.38 3.90
CA LYS A 414 -5.20 27.70 2.70
C LYS A 414 -5.60 29.18 2.68
N LEU A 415 -6.15 29.68 3.79
CA LEU A 415 -6.53 31.08 3.93
C LEU A 415 -5.34 32.03 3.77
N HIS A 416 -4.19 31.70 4.37
CA HIS A 416 -2.94 32.44 4.17
C HIS A 416 -2.57 32.50 2.69
N GLY A 417 -2.56 31.36 1.98
CA GLY A 417 -2.20 31.30 0.56
C GLY A 417 -3.07 32.22 -0.30
N VAL A 418 -4.39 32.15 -0.11
CA VAL A 418 -5.35 32.98 -0.84
C VAL A 418 -5.23 34.46 -0.49
N ALA A 419 -5.27 34.80 0.80
CA ALA A 419 -5.22 36.19 1.26
C ALA A 419 -3.87 36.87 0.96
N SER A 420 -2.77 36.11 0.97
CA SER A 420 -1.44 36.62 0.58
C SER A 420 -1.39 37.01 -0.89
N GLN A 421 -2.01 36.21 -1.77
CA GLN A 421 -2.08 36.55 -3.20
C GLN A 421 -2.91 37.81 -3.47
N ILE A 422 -3.92 38.07 -2.63
CA ILE A 422 -4.78 39.26 -2.70
C ILE A 422 -4.12 40.49 -2.06
N GLY A 423 -3.13 40.29 -1.19
CA GLY A 423 -2.44 41.35 -0.45
C GLY A 423 -3.16 41.79 0.83
N ASP A 424 -4.12 40.99 1.32
CA ASP A 424 -4.95 41.31 2.48
C ASP A 424 -4.67 40.40 3.70
N TRP A 425 -3.55 39.67 3.68
CA TRP A 425 -3.23 38.70 4.73
C TRP A 425 -3.25 39.26 6.16
N PRO A 426 -2.69 40.45 6.46
CA PRO A 426 -2.69 40.97 7.83
C PRO A 426 -4.10 41.07 8.46
N VAL A 427 -5.07 41.56 7.69
CA VAL A 427 -6.47 41.70 8.13
C VAL A 427 -7.12 40.33 8.31
N GLN A 428 -6.91 39.42 7.35
CA GLN A 428 -7.50 38.09 7.40
C GLN A 428 -6.89 37.22 8.52
N ARG A 429 -5.59 37.39 8.80
CA ARG A 429 -4.88 36.76 9.91
C ARG A 429 -5.52 37.11 11.25
N GLU A 430 -5.70 38.39 11.53
CA GLU A 430 -6.30 38.84 12.80
C GLU A 430 -7.72 38.29 12.98
N ARG A 431 -8.52 38.33 11.91
CA ARG A 431 -9.86 37.74 11.91
C ARG A 431 -9.83 36.24 12.18
N ALA A 432 -8.90 35.50 11.57
CA ALA A 432 -8.82 34.05 11.68
C ALA A 432 -8.39 33.61 13.08
N LEU A 433 -7.39 34.29 13.64
CA LEU A 433 -6.91 34.03 15.01
C LEU A 433 -7.99 34.38 16.05
N LYS A 434 -8.79 35.44 15.82
CA LYS A 434 -9.93 35.77 16.69
C LYS A 434 -10.99 34.67 16.65
N LEU A 435 -11.41 34.22 15.47
CA LEU A 435 -12.39 33.15 15.33
C LEU A 435 -11.89 31.83 15.96
N LEU A 436 -10.61 31.50 15.78
CA LEU A 436 -10.00 30.33 16.40
C LEU A 436 -10.02 30.43 17.92
N ALA A 437 -9.69 31.59 18.49
CA ALA A 437 -9.73 31.80 19.94
C ALA A 437 -11.17 31.64 20.50
N GLU A 438 -12.17 32.23 19.83
CA GLU A 438 -13.59 32.08 20.20
C GLU A 438 -14.04 30.61 20.11
N THR A 439 -13.60 29.89 19.07
CA THR A 439 -13.91 28.46 18.88
C THR A 439 -13.30 27.60 19.98
N ILE A 440 -12.03 27.81 20.32
CA ILE A 440 -11.33 27.09 21.40
C ILE A 440 -12.07 27.28 22.73
N GLN A 441 -12.51 28.50 23.04
CA GLN A 441 -13.25 28.78 24.26
C GLN A 441 -14.64 28.13 24.27
N ARG A 442 -15.36 28.22 23.15
CA ARG A 442 -16.67 27.60 22.99
C ARG A 442 -16.60 26.09 23.19
N GLU A 443 -15.74 25.38 22.46
CA GLU A 443 -15.55 23.92 22.59
C GLU A 443 -15.16 23.48 24.02
N ALA A 444 -14.38 24.31 24.72
CA ALA A 444 -14.00 24.05 26.11
C ALA A 444 -15.22 24.12 27.05
N SER A 445 -16.07 25.13 26.85
CA SER A 445 -17.27 25.40 27.65
C SER A 445 -18.47 24.51 27.30
N GLU A 446 -18.54 23.99 26.08
CA GLU A 446 -19.63 23.14 25.62
C GLU A 446 -19.72 21.86 26.44
N THR A 447 -20.93 21.56 26.90
CA THR A 447 -21.31 20.33 27.58
C THR A 447 -22.27 19.52 26.73
N THR A 448 -22.04 18.21 26.67
CA THR A 448 -22.89 17.26 25.94
C THR A 448 -23.21 16.07 26.84
N ARG A 449 -24.11 15.19 26.40
CA ARG A 449 -24.39 13.93 27.12
C ARG A 449 -23.12 13.10 27.40
N TRP A 450 -22.13 13.18 26.50
CA TRP A 450 -20.85 12.46 26.61
C TRP A 450 -19.74 13.29 27.25
N LYS A 451 -19.96 14.59 27.47
CA LYS A 451 -19.05 15.53 28.14
C LYS A 451 -19.86 16.42 29.10
N PRO A 452 -20.23 15.93 30.29
CA PRO A 452 -21.15 16.63 31.19
C PRO A 452 -20.53 17.87 31.88
N GLN A 453 -19.21 18.06 31.77
CA GLN A 453 -18.49 19.17 32.39
C GLN A 453 -17.60 19.89 31.38
N SER A 454 -17.40 21.18 31.59
CA SER A 454 -16.43 21.97 30.83
C SER A 454 -15.02 21.41 30.99
N SER A 455 -14.19 21.53 29.96
CA SER A 455 -12.78 21.11 29.97
C SER A 455 -11.86 22.33 29.90
N ALA A 456 -10.57 22.12 30.17
CA ALA A 456 -9.57 23.13 29.84
C ALA A 456 -9.55 23.37 28.31
N PRO A 457 -9.40 24.63 27.85
CA PRO A 457 -9.33 24.91 26.42
C PRO A 457 -8.06 24.32 25.79
N ASN A 458 -8.21 23.79 24.57
CA ASN A 458 -7.11 23.16 23.83
C ASN A 458 -6.50 24.14 22.82
N TYR A 459 -5.27 24.55 23.10
CA TYR A 459 -4.52 25.53 22.31
C TYR A 459 -3.55 24.91 21.29
N SER A 460 -3.57 23.59 21.06
CA SER A 460 -2.69 22.92 20.09
C SER A 460 -2.75 23.59 18.71
N ARG A 461 -3.96 23.81 18.17
CA ARG A 461 -4.15 24.48 16.86
C ARG A 461 -3.52 25.88 16.82
N ARG A 462 -3.58 26.64 17.92
CA ARG A 462 -3.00 27.98 18.01
C ARG A 462 -1.48 27.95 18.06
N VAL A 463 -0.91 26.98 18.79
CA VAL A 463 0.54 26.77 18.88
C VAL A 463 1.10 26.30 17.55
N GLU A 464 0.45 25.35 16.89
CA GLU A 464 0.83 24.85 15.57
C GLU A 464 0.89 25.98 14.52
N ILE A 465 -0.16 26.82 14.46
CA ILE A 465 -0.17 28.01 13.60
C ILE A 465 0.98 28.97 13.94
N ALA A 466 1.22 29.24 15.22
CA ALA A 466 2.29 30.16 15.65
C ALA A 466 3.68 29.65 15.27
N LEU A 467 3.93 28.34 15.44
CA LEU A 467 5.19 27.70 15.07
C LEU A 467 5.43 27.79 13.56
N TRP A 468 4.39 27.54 12.76
CA TRP A 468 4.47 27.68 11.30
C TRP A 468 4.74 29.12 10.85
N GLU A 469 4.19 30.12 11.54
CA GLU A 469 4.49 31.54 11.31
C GLU A 469 5.84 31.99 11.88
N ALA A 470 6.58 31.08 12.54
CA ALA A 470 7.80 31.38 13.30
C ALA A 470 7.61 32.44 14.42
N ASP A 471 6.38 32.62 14.91
CA ASP A 471 6.03 33.53 16.00
C ASP A 471 6.12 32.79 17.35
N LEU A 472 7.35 32.67 17.85
CA LEU A 472 7.64 31.95 19.09
C LEU A 472 7.00 32.59 20.33
N ASP A 473 6.79 33.91 20.32
CA ASP A 473 6.16 34.62 21.43
C ASP A 473 4.65 34.34 21.50
N ALA A 474 3.98 34.28 20.34
CA ALA A 474 2.60 33.83 20.26
C ALA A 474 2.44 32.36 20.65
N ALA A 475 3.33 31.49 20.18
CA ALA A 475 3.33 30.07 20.53
C ALA A 475 3.50 29.87 22.05
N TRP A 476 4.46 30.60 22.64
CA TRP A 476 4.67 30.64 24.08
C TRP A 476 3.45 31.15 24.83
N THR A 477 2.81 32.21 24.35
CA THR A 477 1.61 32.74 25.02
C THR A 477 0.48 31.71 25.00
N ALA A 478 0.25 31.06 23.84
CA ALA A 478 -0.81 30.07 23.67
C ALA A 478 -0.62 28.81 24.54
N VAL A 479 0.61 28.29 24.65
CA VAL A 479 0.90 27.07 25.43
C VAL A 479 0.65 27.23 26.95
N GLN A 480 0.60 28.47 27.44
CA GLN A 480 0.31 28.80 28.84
C GLN A 480 -1.19 28.93 29.13
N GLN A 481 -2.04 29.05 28.09
CA GLN A 481 -3.47 29.34 28.26
C GLN A 481 -4.34 28.09 28.45
N GLY A 482 -3.80 26.89 28.26
CA GLY A 482 -4.56 25.65 28.44
C GLY A 482 -3.78 24.38 28.13
N VAL A 483 -4.50 23.36 27.64
CA VAL A 483 -3.88 22.09 27.20
C VAL A 483 -3.29 22.26 25.81
N CYS A 484 -2.19 21.55 25.55
CA CYS A 484 -1.49 21.55 24.28
C CYS A 484 -0.90 20.16 24.05
N ASP A 485 -0.78 19.77 22.79
CA ASP A 485 -0.16 18.51 22.37
C ASP A 485 1.32 18.48 22.75
N ILE A 486 1.78 17.31 23.20
CA ILE A 486 3.15 17.11 23.69
C ILE A 486 4.18 17.34 22.58
N SER A 487 3.89 16.92 21.35
CA SER A 487 4.82 17.09 20.23
C SER A 487 5.04 18.56 19.88
N LEU A 488 3.96 19.35 19.87
CA LEU A 488 4.02 20.80 19.66
C LEU A 488 4.77 21.54 20.79
N MET A 489 4.60 21.09 22.05
CA MET A 489 5.36 21.64 23.18
C MET A 489 6.86 21.35 23.06
N ILE A 490 7.25 20.18 22.55
CA ILE A 490 8.66 19.82 22.31
C ILE A 490 9.23 20.67 21.16
N GLU A 491 8.48 20.85 20.07
CA GLU A 491 8.89 21.66 18.94
C GLU A 491 9.10 23.13 19.35
N LEU A 492 8.14 23.72 20.08
CA LEU A 492 8.27 25.05 20.65
C LEU A 492 9.48 25.18 21.58
N ALA A 493 9.70 24.20 22.47
CA ALA A 493 10.86 24.20 23.34
C ALA A 493 12.17 24.22 22.53
N GLY A 494 12.25 23.44 21.45
CA GLY A 494 13.38 23.44 20.51
C GLY A 494 13.61 24.80 19.85
N GLY A 495 12.55 25.46 19.39
CA GLY A 495 12.63 26.81 18.81
C GLY A 495 13.06 27.89 19.81
N LEU A 496 12.73 27.72 21.10
CA LEU A 496 13.09 28.65 22.17
C LEU A 496 14.52 28.45 22.71
N GLU A 497 15.19 27.33 22.44
CA GLU A 497 16.54 27.06 22.98
C GLU A 497 17.56 28.18 22.72
N PRO A 498 17.66 28.78 21.52
CA PRO A 498 18.71 29.76 21.22
C PRO A 498 18.48 31.12 21.88
N SER A 499 17.22 31.54 22.05
CA SER A 499 16.85 32.90 22.45
C SER A 499 16.27 32.98 23.87
N ARG A 500 15.61 31.92 24.34
CA ARG A 500 14.85 31.85 25.60
C ARG A 500 15.04 30.49 26.30
N PRO A 501 16.28 30.12 26.68
CA PRO A 501 16.59 28.79 27.21
C PRO A 501 15.84 28.44 28.51
N ASP A 502 15.52 29.42 29.36
CA ASP A 502 14.70 29.19 30.56
C ASP A 502 13.29 28.68 30.22
N ASP A 503 12.69 29.21 29.17
CA ASP A 503 11.34 28.85 28.76
C ASP A 503 11.31 27.50 28.06
N ALA A 504 12.35 27.20 27.26
CA ALA A 504 12.59 25.86 26.72
C ALA A 504 12.73 24.81 27.84
N LEU A 505 13.52 25.11 28.88
CA LEU A 505 13.69 24.22 30.04
C LEU A 505 12.37 23.95 30.76
N LYS A 506 11.53 24.98 30.97
CA LYS A 506 10.21 24.82 31.58
C LYS A 506 9.31 23.87 30.77
N LEU A 507 9.29 24.01 29.45
CA LEU A 507 8.49 23.13 28.59
C LEU A 507 9.02 21.69 28.59
N TYR A 508 10.32 21.49 28.45
CA TYR A 508 10.90 20.15 28.50
C TYR A 508 10.59 19.45 29.84
N ARG A 509 10.72 20.16 30.97
CA ARG A 509 10.35 19.61 32.29
C ARG A 509 8.86 19.32 32.42
N ARG A 510 7.99 20.08 31.75
CA ARG A 510 6.53 19.84 31.72
C ARG A 510 6.16 18.57 30.93
N VAL A 511 6.84 18.30 29.81
CA VAL A 511 6.50 17.17 28.92
C VAL A 511 7.14 15.84 29.28
N VAL A 512 8.30 15.84 29.95
CA VAL A 512 9.00 14.61 30.32
C VAL A 512 8.13 13.66 31.16
N PRO A 513 7.43 14.12 32.21
CA PRO A 513 6.61 13.24 33.03
C PRO A 513 5.48 12.48 32.30
N PRO A 514 4.60 13.14 31.50
CA PRO A 514 3.53 12.42 30.80
C PRO A 514 4.06 11.42 29.75
N ILE A 515 5.17 11.70 29.06
CA ILE A 515 5.80 10.74 28.14
C ILE A 515 6.23 9.47 28.87
N VAL A 516 6.82 9.60 30.07
CA VAL A 516 7.25 8.43 30.86
C VAL A 516 6.05 7.59 31.33
N GLU A 517 4.85 8.18 31.46
CA GLU A 517 3.65 7.43 31.85
C GLU A 517 3.04 6.58 30.73
N GLU A 518 3.46 6.72 29.47
CA GLU A 518 3.00 5.87 28.37
C GLU A 518 3.55 4.43 28.43
N THR A 519 4.52 4.17 29.33
CA THR A 519 5.05 2.84 29.70
C THR A 519 5.65 1.95 28.61
N ASN A 520 5.87 2.48 27.41
CA ASN A 520 6.51 1.75 26.31
C ASN A 520 7.98 2.18 26.12
N ASN A 521 8.77 1.31 25.49
CA ASN A 521 10.22 1.56 25.34
C ASN A 521 10.53 2.76 24.41
N ALA A 522 9.65 3.07 23.44
CA ALA A 522 9.84 4.20 22.55
C ALA A 522 9.66 5.53 23.29
N ALA A 523 8.62 5.65 24.12
CA ALA A 523 8.37 6.80 24.97
C ALA A 523 9.50 7.03 25.98
N TYR A 524 10.04 5.96 26.59
CA TYR A 524 11.22 6.09 27.46
C TYR A 524 12.44 6.62 26.72
N ALA A 525 12.70 6.16 25.49
CA ALA A 525 13.80 6.65 24.69
C ALA A 525 13.63 8.14 24.34
N GLN A 526 12.40 8.56 23.99
CA GLN A 526 12.06 9.96 23.73
C GLN A 526 12.28 10.85 24.97
N ALA A 527 11.75 10.45 26.12
CA ALA A 527 11.90 11.17 27.39
C ALA A 527 13.39 11.35 27.76
N ILE A 528 14.19 10.30 27.59
CA ILE A 528 15.64 10.36 27.83
C ILE A 528 16.34 11.30 26.84
N GLY A 529 15.91 11.33 25.58
CA GLY A 529 16.36 12.33 24.60
C GLY A 529 16.15 13.77 25.08
N LEU A 530 14.96 14.07 25.61
CA LEU A 530 14.63 15.39 26.17
C LEU A 530 15.45 15.70 27.43
N ILE A 531 15.62 14.73 28.34
CA ILE A 531 16.44 14.90 29.55
C ILE A 531 17.89 15.23 29.19
N ARG A 532 18.45 14.60 28.14
CA ARG A 532 19.80 14.95 27.65
C ARG A 532 19.85 16.37 27.08
N ARG A 533 18.81 16.83 26.38
CA ARG A 533 18.72 18.23 25.92
C ARG A 533 18.68 19.21 27.09
N ILE A 534 17.85 18.95 28.11
CA ILE A 534 17.83 19.71 29.37
C ILE A 534 19.25 19.79 29.96
N GLY A 535 19.94 18.65 30.07
CA GLY A 535 21.29 18.59 30.61
C GLY A 535 22.28 19.46 29.84
N LYS A 536 22.25 19.43 28.50
CA LYS A 536 23.11 20.29 27.66
C LYS A 536 22.86 21.77 27.92
N LEU A 537 21.60 22.19 27.95
CA LEU A 537 21.21 23.58 28.19
C LEU A 537 21.64 24.07 29.58
N MET A 538 21.43 23.25 30.62
CA MET A 538 21.82 23.59 32.00
C MET A 538 23.34 23.58 32.19
N THR A 539 24.07 22.65 31.57
CA THR A 539 25.54 22.61 31.63
C THR A 539 26.16 23.82 30.93
N ALA A 540 25.63 24.23 29.77
CA ALA A 540 26.08 25.46 29.10
C ALA A 540 25.94 26.72 29.97
N ARG A 541 25.02 26.69 30.94
CA ARG A 541 24.76 27.75 31.92
C ARG A 541 25.43 27.54 33.28
N LYS A 542 26.25 26.49 33.43
CA LYS A 542 26.93 26.09 34.68
C LYS A 542 25.97 25.67 35.81
N GLU A 543 24.75 25.24 35.49
CA GLU A 543 23.71 24.80 36.43
C GLU A 543 23.73 23.27 36.66
N THR A 544 24.92 22.65 36.69
CA THR A 544 25.06 21.18 36.71
C THR A 544 24.58 20.55 38.03
N GLU A 545 24.56 21.29 39.12
CA GLU A 545 23.96 20.85 40.39
C GLU A 545 22.44 20.77 40.29
N GLU A 546 21.80 21.78 39.70
CA GLU A 546 20.35 21.77 39.50
C GLU A 546 19.90 20.66 38.54
N PHE A 547 20.71 20.35 37.51
CA PHE A 547 20.44 19.21 36.65
C PHE A 547 20.55 17.88 37.42
N SER A 548 21.53 17.75 38.33
CA SER A 548 21.67 16.57 39.19
C SER A 548 20.46 16.39 40.10
N ASN A 549 19.94 17.49 40.67
CA ASN A 549 18.73 17.48 41.49
C ASN A 549 17.49 17.07 40.69
N TYR A 550 17.35 17.56 39.46
CA TYR A 550 16.26 17.17 38.56
C TYR A 550 16.28 15.67 38.21
N LEU A 551 17.47 15.10 37.93
CA LEU A 551 17.61 13.65 37.71
C LEU A 551 17.23 12.83 38.94
N ALA A 552 17.59 13.30 40.14
CA ALA A 552 17.21 12.65 41.40
C ALA A 552 15.69 12.68 41.63
N GLU A 553 15.03 13.81 41.32
CA GLU A 553 13.57 13.94 41.39
C GLU A 553 12.87 12.94 40.46
N LEU A 554 13.30 12.86 39.19
CA LEU A 554 12.74 11.91 38.22
C LEU A 554 12.92 10.45 38.67
N ARG A 555 14.07 10.12 39.28
CA ARG A 555 14.34 8.79 39.85
C ARG A 555 13.35 8.43 40.96
N VAL A 556 13.06 9.37 41.86
CA VAL A 556 12.10 9.16 42.96
C VAL A 556 10.70 8.99 42.41
N ARG A 557 10.28 9.89 41.50
CA ARG A 557 8.93 9.91 40.92
C ARG A 557 8.61 8.65 40.13
N PHE A 558 9.54 8.17 39.31
CA PHE A 558 9.33 7.03 38.39
C PHE A 558 9.99 5.73 38.87
N LYS A 559 10.26 5.58 40.17
CA LYS A 559 10.86 4.38 40.79
C LYS A 559 10.26 3.05 40.32
N PRO A 560 8.93 2.91 40.08
CA PRO A 560 8.35 1.66 39.59
C PRO A 560 8.72 1.30 38.13
N LYS A 561 9.10 2.28 37.29
CA LYS A 561 9.36 2.09 35.86
C LYS A 561 10.81 1.64 35.61
N ARG A 562 11.11 0.36 35.90
CA ARG A 562 12.48 -0.20 35.90
C ARG A 562 13.29 0.05 34.62
N ASN A 563 12.68 -0.02 33.45
CA ASN A 563 13.38 0.22 32.17
C ASN A 563 13.75 1.68 31.97
N PHE A 564 12.88 2.61 32.34
CA PHE A 564 13.18 4.04 32.35
C PHE A 564 14.31 4.37 33.33
N ILE A 565 14.27 3.82 34.55
CA ILE A 565 15.31 4.02 35.56
C ILE A 565 16.69 3.56 35.07
N LYS A 566 16.77 2.42 34.36
CA LYS A 566 18.02 1.96 33.73
C LYS A 566 18.59 3.00 32.76
N LEU A 567 17.75 3.53 31.86
CA LEU A 567 18.18 4.54 30.90
C LEU A 567 18.54 5.88 31.57
N LEU A 568 17.84 6.23 32.66
CA LEU A 568 18.13 7.42 33.44
C LEU A 568 19.48 7.31 34.17
N ASP A 569 19.82 6.12 34.68
CA ASP A 569 21.12 5.85 35.31
C ASP A 569 22.29 6.02 34.33
N ASP A 570 22.12 5.63 33.08
CA ASP A 570 23.12 5.86 32.03
C ASP A 570 23.39 7.37 31.82
N VAL A 571 22.34 8.19 31.87
CA VAL A 571 22.48 9.66 31.79
C VAL A 571 23.23 10.18 33.01
N VAL A 572 22.91 9.74 34.21
CA VAL A 572 23.63 10.13 35.45
C VAL A 572 25.12 9.79 35.38
N LEU A 573 25.46 8.60 34.86
CA LEU A 573 26.84 8.15 34.70
C LEU A 573 27.61 9.01 33.69
N SER A 574 26.97 9.43 32.59
CA SER A 574 27.60 10.31 31.60
C SER A 574 27.95 11.69 32.18
N VAL A 575 27.06 12.29 32.98
CA VAL A 575 27.27 13.61 33.61
C VAL A 575 28.40 13.57 34.65
N ARG A 576 28.54 12.45 35.39
CA ARG A 576 29.61 12.28 36.37
C ARG A 576 31.00 12.15 35.73
N ARG A 577 31.08 11.59 34.52
CA ARG A 577 32.34 11.48 33.77
C ARG A 577 32.80 12.84 33.21
N GLU A 578 31.89 13.74 32.86
CA GLU A 578 32.24 15.10 32.41
C GLU A 578 32.71 16.03 33.55
N LYS A 579 32.30 15.78 34.81
CA LYS A 579 32.76 16.53 35.98
C LYS A 579 34.17 16.15 36.49
N ASN A 580 34.71 15.01 36.05
CA ASN A 580 35.99 14.47 36.51
C ASN A 580 36.85 14.14 35.27
N PRO A 581 37.50 15.16 34.64
CA PRO A 581 38.35 14.95 33.47
C PRO A 581 39.55 14.04 33.77
#